data_AF-A0A315WE81-F1
#
_entry.id   AF-A0A315WE81-F1
#
_cell.length_a   1.000
_cell.length_b   1.000
_cell.length_c   1.000
_cell.angle_alpha   90.00
_cell.angle_beta   90.00
_cell.angle_gamma   90.00
#
_symmetry.space_group_name_H-M   'P 1'
#
loop_
_entity.id
_entity.type
_entity.pdbx_description
1 polymer ?
#
loop_
_entity_poly.entity_id
_entity_poly.type
_entity_poly.pdbx_seq_one_letter_code
_entity_poly.pdbx_strand_id
1 'polypeptide(L)'
;FLGVPPGRGSCPLTGPLPFDLIYTDYHGLQQMKQHMGLSLRKHKCHIRVIDTFGTEPAYNHEEYATLHGYRTNWGYWNLHGQQYMTMFPHTPDNSFMGFVAEELNETERMLIQRNKVNNMAVVYGKDASMWKGKENFLTILHRYMEIHGTVYYETQRPPEVPAFVKNHGLLPQQELQQLLRKAKLFIGFGFPYEGPAPLEAIANGCIFLQPKFNPPHSSLNHEFFRGKPTSRKVSSQHPYAEEYIGRPHVITIDFNNSEVFDATIREIMKINVAPSLPYEYTCEGMLERVHAYIQNQDFCSPEIPFPPVNTSWASLSGPFLPLPNSRMLTWSANTSSFPSWPPLTALRLLTSLQGQSCVEACQSEGLICEPAFHRFINIKEAFSTLDLQCEGVESEMNHLFPAFSAEHAECSLQHDPLLFSCAGSSPRYQRLCPCRDYRKG
;
A
#
# COMPACT_ATOMS: atom_id res chain seq x y z
N PHE A 1 20.85 -14.62 17.44
CA PHE A 1 20.54 -14.43 18.87
C PHE A 1 20.35 -12.94 19.12
N LEU A 2 19.11 -12.45 19.18
CA LEU A 2 18.81 -11.18 19.84
C LEU A 2 19.24 -11.40 21.29
N GLY A 3 20.32 -10.78 21.77
CA GLY A 3 20.87 -11.04 23.09
C GLY A 3 19.82 -10.83 24.18
N VAL A 4 19.10 -11.88 24.56
CA VAL A 4 18.03 -11.79 25.56
C VAL A 4 18.72 -11.58 26.90
N PRO A 5 18.54 -10.41 27.55
CA PRO A 5 19.16 -10.19 28.85
C PRO A 5 18.62 -11.21 29.86
N PRO A 6 19.43 -11.63 30.85
CA PRO A 6 18.97 -12.51 31.92
C PRO A 6 17.70 -11.93 32.58
N GLY A 7 16.76 -12.80 32.95
CA GLY A 7 15.53 -12.38 33.64
C GLY A 7 14.38 -11.92 32.74
N ARG A 8 14.27 -12.42 31.49
CA ARG A 8 13.13 -12.15 30.58
C ARG A 8 12.87 -10.65 30.35
N GLY A 9 13.91 -9.87 30.07
CA GLY A 9 13.78 -8.43 29.83
C GLY A 9 13.75 -7.54 31.07
N SER A 10 13.99 -8.10 32.27
CA SER A 10 14.07 -7.35 33.53
C SER A 10 15.35 -6.50 33.65
N CYS A 11 16.44 -6.91 33.00
CA CYS A 11 17.67 -6.12 32.91
C CYS A 11 17.76 -5.48 31.51
N PRO A 12 17.80 -4.14 31.38
CA PRO A 12 17.92 -3.52 30.08
C PRO A 12 19.30 -3.77 29.45
N LEU A 13 19.32 -3.99 28.13
CA LEU A 13 20.53 -3.98 27.31
C LEU A 13 21.26 -2.64 27.46
N THR A 14 22.53 -2.70 27.86
CA THR A 14 23.37 -1.53 28.15
C THR A 14 24.19 -1.06 26.94
N GLY A 15 24.49 -1.96 25.99
CA GLY A 15 25.28 -1.67 24.79
C GLY A 15 24.44 -1.50 23.51
N PRO A 16 25.06 -1.05 22.41
CA PRO A 16 24.43 -1.06 21.09
C PRO A 16 24.16 -2.50 20.63
N LEU A 17 23.20 -2.66 19.72
CA LEU A 17 22.97 -3.94 19.06
C LEU A 17 24.15 -4.24 18.10
N PRO A 18 24.49 -5.52 17.87
CA PRO A 18 25.56 -5.88 16.93
C PRO A 18 25.15 -5.77 15.45
N PHE A 19 24.03 -5.11 15.17
CA PHE A 19 23.45 -4.90 13.85
C PHE A 19 22.63 -3.61 13.85
N ASP A 20 22.47 -3.00 12.68
CA ASP A 20 21.88 -1.66 12.53
C ASP A 20 20.38 -1.68 12.19
N LEU A 21 19.86 -2.76 11.62
CA LEU A 21 18.46 -2.88 11.17
C LEU A 21 17.87 -4.24 11.54
N ILE A 22 16.56 -4.25 11.80
CA ILE A 22 15.78 -5.44 12.14
C ILE A 22 14.56 -5.51 11.21
N TYR A 23 14.55 -6.44 10.26
CA TYR A 23 13.35 -6.77 9.50
C TYR A 23 12.57 -7.88 10.21
N THR A 24 11.29 -7.66 10.48
CA THR A 24 10.44 -8.58 11.24
C THR A 24 8.98 -8.47 10.82
N ASP A 25 8.12 -9.38 11.28
CA ASP A 25 6.67 -9.27 11.16
C ASP A 25 6.02 -8.97 12.53
N TYR A 26 4.69 -8.93 12.61
CA TYR A 26 3.99 -8.71 13.87
C TYR A 26 4.29 -9.78 14.94
N HIS A 27 4.50 -11.03 14.53
CA HIS A 27 4.80 -12.11 15.47
C HIS A 27 6.19 -11.96 16.06
N GLY A 28 7.18 -11.65 15.23
CA GLY A 28 8.54 -11.34 15.67
C GLY A 28 8.58 -10.08 16.53
N LEU A 29 7.80 -9.04 16.19
CA LEU A 29 7.67 -7.84 17.02
C LEU A 29 7.09 -8.15 18.41
N GLN A 30 6.08 -9.03 18.48
CA GLN A 30 5.53 -9.51 19.75
C GLN A 30 6.55 -10.33 20.56
N GLN A 31 7.32 -11.20 19.91
CA GLN A 31 8.40 -11.93 20.57
C GLN A 31 9.47 -10.98 21.11
N MET A 32 9.86 -9.96 20.33
CA MET A 32 10.80 -8.93 20.79
C MET A 32 10.26 -8.16 21.99
N LYS A 33 8.97 -7.78 22.00
CA LYS A 33 8.33 -7.13 23.16
C LYS A 33 8.43 -7.99 24.41
N GLN A 34 8.17 -9.30 24.28
CA GLN A 34 8.25 -10.26 25.39
C GLN A 34 9.67 -10.48 25.90
N HIS A 35 10.67 -10.53 25.02
CA HIS A 35 12.04 -10.93 25.38
C HIS A 35 12.97 -9.74 25.68
N MET A 36 12.81 -8.61 24.97
CA MET A 36 13.64 -7.41 25.16
C MET A 36 13.06 -6.48 26.23
N GLY A 37 11.77 -6.59 26.56
CA GLY A 37 11.11 -5.77 27.57
C GLY A 37 11.31 -4.27 27.32
N LEU A 38 11.79 -3.54 28.35
CA LEU A 38 12.01 -2.09 28.27
C LEU A 38 13.07 -1.70 27.22
N SER A 39 14.03 -2.58 26.92
CA SER A 39 15.05 -2.30 25.90
C SER A 39 14.49 -2.17 24.50
N LEU A 40 13.32 -2.78 24.21
CA LEU A 40 12.68 -2.61 22.92
C LEU A 40 12.43 -1.13 22.62
N ARG A 41 12.02 -0.34 23.63
CA ARG A 41 11.74 1.09 23.47
C ARG A 41 12.95 1.87 22.94
N LYS A 42 14.16 1.53 23.41
CA LYS A 42 15.41 2.17 22.98
C LYS A 42 15.80 1.81 21.54
N HIS A 43 15.35 0.66 21.04
CA HIS A 43 15.77 0.11 19.75
C HIS A 43 14.65 0.08 18.70
N LYS A 44 13.48 0.67 18.97
CA LYS A 44 12.34 0.71 18.05
C LYS A 44 12.71 1.27 16.68
N CYS A 45 13.59 2.28 16.62
CA CYS A 45 13.98 2.96 15.38
C CYS A 45 14.67 2.04 14.34
N HIS A 46 15.30 0.96 14.79
CA HIS A 46 15.98 -0.02 13.91
C HIS A 46 14.99 -0.97 13.22
N ILE A 47 13.74 -1.01 13.67
CA ILE A 47 12.76 -2.01 13.23
C ILE A 47 12.15 -1.59 11.90
N ARG A 48 11.96 -2.56 11.02
CA ARG A 48 11.16 -2.50 9.80
C ARG A 48 10.17 -3.67 9.84
N VAL A 49 8.88 -3.37 9.84
CA VAL A 49 7.81 -4.35 10.06
C VAL A 49 7.17 -4.71 8.73
N ILE A 50 7.37 -5.93 8.25
CA ILE A 50 6.68 -6.47 7.08
C ILE A 50 5.19 -6.63 7.42
N ASP A 51 4.37 -5.76 6.85
CA ASP A 51 2.93 -5.68 7.06
C ASP A 51 2.23 -5.58 5.71
N THR A 52 1.76 -6.72 5.21
CA THR A 52 1.17 -6.85 3.87
C THR A 52 0.11 -5.80 3.57
N PHE A 53 -0.81 -5.52 4.51
CA PHE A 53 -1.97 -4.66 4.27
C PHE A 53 -1.80 -3.23 4.78
N GLY A 54 -0.72 -2.97 5.51
CA GLY A 54 -0.37 -1.67 6.06
C GLY A 54 -1.11 -1.33 7.35
N THR A 55 -0.59 -0.29 8.00
CA THR A 55 -1.06 0.24 9.27
C THR A 55 -1.16 1.76 9.21
N GLU A 56 -2.37 2.27 9.39
CA GLU A 56 -2.62 3.70 9.41
C GLU A 56 -2.30 4.30 10.80
N PRO A 57 -1.81 5.55 10.88
CA PRO A 57 -1.44 6.22 12.12
C PRO A 57 -2.50 6.16 13.23
N ALA A 58 -3.78 6.31 12.87
CA ALA A 58 -4.90 6.25 13.81
C ALA A 58 -5.04 4.90 14.54
N TYR A 59 -4.53 3.81 13.97
CA TYR A 59 -4.52 2.47 14.58
C TYR A 59 -3.16 2.11 15.22
N ASN A 60 -2.09 2.78 14.81
CA ASN A 60 -0.74 2.59 15.36
C ASN A 60 -0.57 3.27 16.73
N HIS A 61 -1.10 4.48 16.88
CA HIS A 61 -0.94 5.26 18.10
C HIS A 61 -1.88 4.75 19.21
N GLU A 62 -1.36 4.03 20.20
CA GLU A 62 -2.12 3.29 21.22
C GLU A 62 -3.13 4.14 21.99
N GLU A 63 -2.71 5.27 22.55
CA GLU A 63 -3.57 6.16 23.34
C GLU A 63 -4.68 6.77 22.48
N TYR A 64 -4.30 7.41 21.38
CA TYR A 64 -5.22 7.97 20.40
C TYR A 64 -6.24 6.95 19.90
N ALA A 65 -5.78 5.75 19.52
CA ALA A 65 -6.62 4.69 18.99
C ALA A 65 -7.63 4.20 20.03
N THR A 66 -7.19 4.05 21.29
CA THR A 66 -8.05 3.65 22.40
C THR A 66 -9.12 4.70 22.67
N LEU A 67 -8.73 5.99 22.71
CA LEU A 67 -9.61 7.11 22.99
C LEU A 67 -10.68 7.29 21.89
N HIS A 68 -10.30 7.12 20.63
CA HIS A 68 -11.17 7.37 19.47
C HIS A 68 -11.85 6.11 18.92
N GLY A 69 -11.67 4.95 19.57
CA GLY A 69 -12.35 3.71 19.21
C GLY A 69 -11.80 2.99 17.97
N TYR A 70 -10.56 3.26 17.56
CA TYR A 70 -9.87 2.55 16.48
C TYR A 70 -9.41 1.16 16.93
N ARG A 71 -10.36 0.21 16.94
CA ARG A 71 -10.10 -1.17 17.38
C ARG A 71 -9.34 -1.97 16.34
N THR A 72 -8.25 -2.60 16.76
CA THR A 72 -7.40 -3.46 15.92
C THR A 72 -6.83 -4.63 16.71
N ASN A 73 -6.55 -5.73 16.01
CA ASN A 73 -5.85 -6.90 16.57
C ASN A 73 -4.32 -6.81 16.37
N TRP A 74 -3.84 -5.85 15.58
CA TRP A 74 -2.45 -5.80 15.10
C TRP A 74 -1.72 -4.49 15.38
N GLY A 75 -2.43 -3.38 15.62
CA GLY A 75 -1.84 -2.05 15.83
C GLY A 75 -1.29 -1.81 17.25
N TYR A 76 -1.31 -0.54 17.68
CA TYR A 76 -0.86 -0.08 19.01
C TYR A 76 0.65 -0.22 19.29
N TRP A 77 1.49 -0.07 18.27
CA TRP A 77 2.94 -0.23 18.43
C TRP A 77 3.68 1.08 18.68
N ASN A 78 3.04 2.23 18.40
CA ASN A 78 3.67 3.55 18.48
C ASN A 78 5.02 3.56 17.75
N LEU A 79 5.03 3.04 16.51
CA LEU A 79 6.18 3.11 15.59
C LEU A 79 5.99 4.30 14.65
N HIS A 80 7.08 4.79 14.05
CA HIS A 80 6.94 5.73 12.95
C HIS A 80 6.25 5.03 11.77
N GLY A 81 5.26 5.68 11.13
CA GLY A 81 4.40 5.04 10.12
C GLY A 81 5.18 4.39 8.97
N GLN A 82 6.27 5.02 8.53
CA GLN A 82 7.12 4.50 7.46
C GLN A 82 7.99 3.30 7.86
N GLN A 83 7.99 2.88 9.14
CA GLN A 83 8.63 1.62 9.55
C GLN A 83 7.83 0.39 9.12
N TYR A 84 6.53 0.53 8.88
CA TYR A 84 5.72 -0.53 8.30
C TYR A 84 6.01 -0.65 6.80
N MET A 85 6.02 -1.89 6.31
CA MET A 85 6.51 -2.25 4.99
C MET A 85 5.49 -3.11 4.26
N THR A 86 4.81 -2.52 3.27
CA THR A 86 3.66 -3.12 2.58
C THR A 86 4.04 -3.96 1.37
N MET A 87 3.13 -4.87 0.99
CA MET A 87 3.31 -5.74 -0.18
C MET A 87 3.04 -5.01 -1.50
N PHE A 88 2.16 -4.01 -1.48
CA PHE A 88 1.83 -3.14 -2.60
C PHE A 88 1.83 -1.68 -2.12
N PRO A 89 2.03 -0.69 -3.01
CA PRO A 89 2.08 0.73 -2.66
C PRO A 89 0.68 1.34 -2.38
N HIS A 90 -0.14 0.67 -1.55
CA HIS A 90 -1.53 1.07 -1.28
C HIS A 90 -1.72 1.91 0.00
N THR A 91 -0.68 2.07 0.82
CA THR A 91 -0.75 2.83 2.08
C THR A 91 0.46 3.76 2.17
N PRO A 92 0.36 5.02 1.69
CA PRO A 92 1.50 5.95 1.65
C PRO A 92 2.00 6.40 3.02
N ASP A 93 1.22 6.17 4.09
CA ASP A 93 1.69 6.30 5.48
C ASP A 93 2.82 5.31 5.81
N ASN A 94 2.96 4.24 5.01
CA ASN A 94 3.93 3.17 5.18
C ASN A 94 4.93 3.15 4.01
N SER A 95 6.01 2.40 4.17
CA SER A 95 6.97 2.16 3.09
C SER A 95 6.51 0.99 2.21
N PHE A 96 6.66 1.10 0.90
CA PHE A 96 6.41 -0.02 0.00
C PHE A 96 7.62 -0.95 -0.06
N MET A 97 7.49 -2.20 0.38
CA MET A 97 8.56 -3.22 0.28
C MET A 97 8.47 -3.99 -1.02
N GLY A 98 7.28 -4.51 -1.33
CA GLY A 98 7.06 -5.32 -2.53
C GLY A 98 7.76 -6.67 -2.50
N PHE A 99 7.94 -7.24 -3.69
CA PHE A 99 8.56 -8.53 -3.92
C PHE A 99 9.07 -8.59 -5.37
N VAL A 100 9.74 -9.68 -5.73
CA VAL A 100 10.16 -9.95 -7.11
C VAL A 100 9.21 -10.95 -7.74
N ALA A 101 8.75 -10.65 -8.95
CA ALA A 101 8.13 -11.63 -9.85
C ALA A 101 9.12 -12.06 -10.93
N GLU A 102 8.81 -13.17 -11.62
CA GLU A 102 9.68 -13.70 -12.67
C GLU A 102 9.89 -12.70 -13.81
N GLU A 103 11.16 -12.42 -14.11
CA GLU A 103 11.56 -11.62 -15.25
C GLU A 103 11.83 -12.51 -16.46
N LEU A 104 11.26 -12.12 -17.60
CA LEU A 104 11.45 -12.81 -18.87
C LEU A 104 12.34 -11.98 -19.78
N ASN A 105 13.34 -12.62 -20.40
CA ASN A 105 14.12 -11.96 -21.44
C ASN A 105 13.30 -11.77 -22.73
N GLU A 106 13.79 -10.94 -23.66
CA GLU A 106 13.06 -10.63 -24.90
C GLU A 106 12.71 -11.87 -25.73
N THR A 107 13.61 -12.86 -25.79
CA THR A 107 13.39 -14.09 -26.56
C THR A 107 12.27 -14.93 -25.93
N GLU A 108 12.29 -15.08 -24.60
CA GLU A 108 11.25 -15.77 -23.84
C GLU A 108 9.89 -15.08 -23.98
N ARG A 109 9.86 -13.74 -23.91
CA ARG A 109 8.65 -12.95 -24.11
C ARG A 109 8.02 -13.22 -25.48
N MET A 110 8.83 -13.20 -26.54
CA MET A 110 8.36 -13.51 -27.90
C MET A 110 7.90 -14.96 -28.04
N LEU A 111 8.63 -15.91 -27.44
CA LEU A 111 8.28 -17.33 -27.46
C LEU A 111 6.94 -17.59 -26.78
N ILE A 112 6.74 -17.01 -25.60
CA ILE A 112 5.49 -17.12 -24.84
C ILE A 112 4.35 -16.52 -25.65
N GLN A 113 4.51 -15.31 -26.16
CA GLN A 113 3.46 -14.64 -26.94
C GLN A 113 3.02 -15.46 -28.17
N ARG A 114 3.95 -16.14 -28.85
CA ARG A 114 3.65 -17.00 -30.02
C ARG A 114 2.98 -18.32 -29.65
N ASN A 115 3.25 -18.86 -28.46
CA ASN A 115 2.80 -20.18 -28.03
C ASN A 115 1.59 -20.16 -27.07
N LYS A 116 0.98 -18.98 -26.84
CA LYS A 116 -0.22 -18.85 -26.01
C LYS A 116 -1.38 -19.66 -26.60
N VAL A 117 -2.05 -20.43 -25.74
CA VAL A 117 -3.27 -21.16 -26.07
C VAL A 117 -4.46 -20.22 -25.91
N ASN A 118 -5.11 -19.89 -27.02
CA ASN A 118 -6.14 -18.83 -27.05
C ASN A 118 -7.41 -19.14 -26.25
N ASN A 119 -7.69 -20.41 -25.97
CA ASN A 119 -8.90 -20.87 -25.30
C ASN A 119 -8.58 -21.55 -23.96
N MET A 120 -7.62 -21.03 -23.20
CA MET A 120 -7.20 -21.59 -21.92
C MET A 120 -7.25 -20.55 -20.80
N ALA A 121 -7.97 -20.87 -19.73
CA ALA A 121 -8.08 -20.07 -18.52
C ALA A 121 -7.54 -20.82 -17.30
N VAL A 122 -6.82 -20.12 -16.43
CA VAL A 122 -6.35 -20.64 -15.13
C VAL A 122 -7.03 -19.85 -14.02
N VAL A 123 -7.61 -20.55 -13.06
CA VAL A 123 -8.33 -19.96 -11.94
C VAL A 123 -7.39 -19.67 -10.76
N TYR A 124 -7.50 -18.46 -10.22
CA TYR A 124 -6.85 -18.05 -8.98
C TYR A 124 -7.71 -18.44 -7.77
N GLY A 125 -7.49 -19.66 -7.28
CA GLY A 125 -8.14 -20.16 -6.06
C GLY A 125 -7.64 -21.56 -5.74
N LYS A 126 -6.77 -21.68 -4.72
CA LYS A 126 -6.10 -22.94 -4.37
C LYS A 126 -6.87 -23.82 -3.38
N ASP A 127 -7.95 -23.30 -2.81
CA ASP A 127 -8.82 -23.99 -1.85
C ASP A 127 -10.23 -24.13 -2.41
N ALA A 128 -10.85 -25.30 -2.22
CA ALA A 128 -12.16 -25.59 -2.77
C ALA A 128 -13.27 -24.66 -2.25
N SER A 129 -13.14 -24.13 -1.03
CA SER A 129 -14.09 -23.14 -0.49
C SER A 129 -14.17 -21.87 -1.34
N MET A 130 -13.09 -21.49 -2.04
CA MET A 130 -13.05 -20.31 -2.91
C MET A 130 -13.90 -20.48 -4.18
N TRP A 131 -14.19 -21.73 -4.56
CA TRP A 131 -14.96 -22.08 -5.76
C TRP A 131 -16.48 -22.13 -5.52
N LYS A 132 -16.92 -22.11 -4.25
CA LYS A 132 -18.34 -22.19 -3.90
C LYS A 132 -19.10 -20.97 -4.41
N GLY A 133 -20.23 -21.21 -5.09
CA GLY A 133 -21.09 -20.14 -5.62
C GLY A 133 -20.54 -19.45 -6.87
N LYS A 134 -19.57 -20.07 -7.56
CA LYS A 134 -18.90 -19.55 -8.76
C LYS A 134 -19.36 -20.25 -10.05
N GLU A 135 -20.30 -21.18 -9.95
CA GLU A 135 -20.71 -22.10 -11.01
C GLU A 135 -21.30 -21.38 -12.23
N ASN A 136 -22.06 -20.29 -12.01
CA ASN A 136 -22.71 -19.56 -13.08
C ASN A 136 -21.69 -18.97 -14.08
N PHE A 137 -20.75 -18.14 -13.59
CA PHE A 137 -19.77 -17.54 -14.50
C PHE A 137 -18.72 -18.54 -14.99
N LEU A 138 -18.42 -19.61 -14.23
CA LEU A 138 -17.58 -20.71 -14.72
C LEU A 138 -18.24 -21.45 -15.88
N THR A 139 -19.56 -21.62 -15.85
CA THR A 139 -20.32 -22.22 -16.96
C THR A 139 -20.28 -21.33 -18.20
N ILE A 140 -20.37 -20.00 -18.03
CA ILE A 140 -20.22 -19.04 -19.14
C ILE A 140 -18.80 -19.12 -19.71
N LEU A 141 -17.78 -19.06 -18.85
CA LEU A 141 -16.37 -19.14 -19.26
C LEU A 141 -16.07 -20.44 -20.01
N HIS A 142 -16.63 -21.56 -19.56
CA HIS A 142 -16.40 -22.88 -20.16
C HIS A 142 -16.87 -22.98 -21.62
N ARG A 143 -17.81 -22.12 -22.06
CA ARG A 143 -18.24 -22.05 -23.47
C ARG A 143 -17.14 -21.55 -24.40
N TYR A 144 -16.16 -20.83 -23.87
CA TYR A 144 -15.10 -20.17 -24.64
C TYR A 144 -13.71 -20.75 -24.37
N MET A 145 -13.47 -21.26 -23.16
CA MET A 145 -12.14 -21.69 -22.72
C MET A 145 -12.18 -22.99 -21.91
N GLU A 146 -11.12 -23.79 -22.02
CA GLU A 146 -10.80 -24.83 -21.06
C GLU A 146 -10.40 -24.19 -19.73
N ILE A 147 -10.97 -24.67 -18.62
CA ILE A 147 -10.76 -24.11 -17.29
C ILE A 147 -9.80 -25.01 -16.51
N HIS A 148 -8.70 -24.44 -16.05
CA HIS A 148 -7.67 -25.10 -15.29
C HIS A 148 -7.66 -24.56 -13.85
N GLY A 149 -7.45 -25.46 -12.88
CA GLY A 149 -7.33 -25.11 -11.46
C GLY A 149 -6.09 -25.75 -10.83
N THR A 150 -5.60 -25.15 -9.74
CA THR A 150 -4.53 -25.72 -8.92
C THR A 150 -5.02 -25.87 -7.48
N VAL A 151 -6.09 -26.63 -7.32
CA VAL A 151 -6.84 -26.76 -6.06
C VAL A 151 -6.30 -27.93 -5.27
N TYR A 152 -6.05 -27.71 -3.97
CA TYR A 152 -5.70 -28.78 -3.06
C TYR A 152 -6.82 -29.82 -2.95
N TYR A 153 -6.44 -31.10 -2.90
CA TYR A 153 -7.34 -32.20 -2.55
C TYR A 153 -6.56 -33.30 -1.85
N GLU A 154 -7.20 -33.96 -0.90
CA GLU A 154 -6.67 -35.19 -0.32
C GLU A 154 -6.83 -36.33 -1.31
N THR A 155 -5.84 -37.22 -1.42
CA THR A 155 -5.85 -38.33 -2.38
C THR A 155 -7.08 -39.24 -2.29
N GLN A 156 -7.81 -39.22 -1.18
CA GLN A 156 -9.01 -40.02 -0.94
C GLN A 156 -10.33 -39.29 -1.23
N ARG A 157 -10.32 -37.98 -1.51
CA ARG A 157 -11.53 -37.20 -1.81
C ARG A 157 -11.30 -36.34 -3.05
N PRO A 158 -12.11 -36.49 -4.12
CA PRO A 158 -11.98 -35.62 -5.28
C PRO A 158 -12.21 -34.15 -4.87
N PRO A 159 -11.51 -33.19 -5.49
CA PRO A 159 -11.70 -31.77 -5.23
C PRO A 159 -13.17 -31.36 -5.47
N GLU A 160 -13.74 -30.54 -4.57
CA GLU A 160 -15.07 -29.93 -4.75
C GLU A 160 -14.99 -28.80 -5.81
N VAL A 161 -14.74 -29.16 -7.07
CA VAL A 161 -14.73 -28.26 -8.23
C VAL A 161 -15.63 -28.81 -9.34
N PRO A 162 -16.18 -27.96 -10.22
CA PRO A 162 -17.01 -28.44 -11.33
C PRO A 162 -16.29 -29.48 -12.21
N ALA A 163 -17.03 -30.49 -12.67
CA ALA A 163 -16.45 -31.63 -13.40
C ALA A 163 -15.71 -31.28 -14.70
N PHE A 164 -16.05 -30.13 -15.31
CA PHE A 164 -15.37 -29.64 -16.51
C PHE A 164 -14.02 -28.94 -16.23
N VAL A 165 -13.65 -28.76 -14.95
CA VAL A 165 -12.39 -28.13 -14.55
C VAL A 165 -11.27 -29.16 -14.58
N LYS A 166 -10.21 -28.86 -15.33
CA LYS A 166 -8.96 -29.63 -15.31
C LYS A 166 -8.13 -29.21 -14.10
N ASN A 167 -8.30 -29.91 -12.97
CA ASN A 167 -7.51 -29.65 -11.77
C ASN A 167 -6.12 -30.31 -11.87
N HIS A 168 -5.08 -29.53 -11.60
CA HIS A 168 -3.67 -29.97 -11.60
C HIS A 168 -3.14 -30.25 -10.20
N GLY A 169 -3.96 -30.06 -9.15
CA GLY A 169 -3.47 -30.11 -7.77
C GLY A 169 -2.59 -28.91 -7.42
N LEU A 170 -1.92 -28.97 -6.28
CA LEU A 170 -0.93 -27.95 -5.93
C LEU A 170 0.34 -28.17 -6.77
N LEU A 171 0.66 -27.17 -7.58
CA LEU A 171 1.85 -27.19 -8.44
C LEU A 171 3.05 -26.50 -7.76
N PRO A 172 4.27 -27.04 -7.94
CA PRO A 172 5.50 -26.28 -7.71
C PRO A 172 5.56 -25.01 -8.57
N GLN A 173 6.35 -24.01 -8.14
CA GLN A 173 6.43 -22.71 -8.80
C GLN A 173 6.76 -22.81 -10.31
N GLN A 174 7.74 -23.64 -10.69
CA GLN A 174 8.14 -23.80 -12.08
C GLN A 174 7.02 -24.40 -12.95
N GLU A 175 6.24 -25.34 -12.42
CA GLU A 175 5.13 -25.96 -13.15
C GLU A 175 3.94 -24.99 -13.27
N LEU A 176 3.68 -24.20 -12.23
CA LEU A 176 2.70 -23.12 -12.29
C LEU A 176 3.07 -22.09 -13.38
N GLN A 177 4.34 -21.68 -13.45
CA GLN A 177 4.83 -20.78 -14.49
C GLN A 177 4.63 -21.39 -15.89
N GLN A 178 4.96 -22.66 -16.09
CA GLN A 178 4.71 -23.34 -17.37
C GLN A 178 3.22 -23.37 -17.75
N LEU A 179 2.33 -23.54 -16.78
CA LEU A 179 0.89 -23.46 -16.98
C LEU A 179 0.46 -22.04 -17.39
N LEU A 180 0.93 -21.02 -16.68
CA LEU A 180 0.65 -19.61 -16.95
C LEU A 180 1.19 -19.18 -18.32
N ARG A 181 2.38 -19.62 -18.74
CA ARG A 181 2.95 -19.34 -20.07
C ARG A 181 2.04 -19.81 -21.21
N LYS A 182 1.23 -20.85 -20.99
CA LYS A 182 0.26 -21.35 -21.98
C LYS A 182 -1.09 -20.63 -21.90
N ALA A 183 -1.57 -20.28 -20.70
CA ALA A 183 -2.90 -19.74 -20.49
C ALA A 183 -3.09 -18.32 -21.07
N LYS A 184 -4.24 -18.06 -21.69
CA LYS A 184 -4.61 -16.70 -22.13
C LYS A 184 -5.15 -15.86 -20.97
N LEU A 185 -5.95 -16.48 -20.11
CA LEU A 185 -6.69 -15.82 -19.05
C LEU A 185 -6.28 -16.35 -17.67
N PHE A 186 -6.05 -15.45 -16.74
CA PHE A 186 -5.98 -15.76 -15.31
C PHE A 186 -7.19 -15.10 -14.63
N ILE A 187 -8.03 -15.87 -13.96
CA ILE A 187 -9.31 -15.37 -13.41
C ILE A 187 -9.33 -15.42 -11.88
N GLY A 188 -9.56 -14.26 -11.27
CA GLY A 188 -9.73 -14.10 -9.84
C GLY A 188 -11.19 -14.24 -9.39
N PHE A 189 -11.43 -14.87 -8.23
CA PHE A 189 -12.77 -15.07 -7.67
C PHE A 189 -13.22 -14.04 -6.63
N GLY A 190 -12.35 -13.06 -6.33
CA GLY A 190 -12.53 -12.06 -5.28
C GLY A 190 -11.75 -12.36 -3.99
N PHE A 191 -11.14 -13.54 -3.89
CA PHE A 191 -10.24 -13.92 -2.81
C PHE A 191 -9.19 -14.92 -3.36
N PRO A 192 -7.92 -14.88 -2.94
CA PRO A 192 -7.29 -13.96 -1.97
C PRO A 192 -7.22 -12.51 -2.47
N TYR A 193 -7.17 -11.55 -1.53
CA TYR A 193 -6.92 -10.14 -1.83
C TYR A 193 -5.43 -9.87 -2.01
N GLU A 194 -5.07 -9.04 -3.00
CA GLU A 194 -3.73 -8.45 -3.13
C GLU A 194 -2.59 -9.48 -2.95
N GLY A 195 -2.71 -10.62 -3.63
CA GLY A 195 -1.67 -11.64 -3.68
C GLY A 195 -0.70 -11.46 -4.84
N PRO A 196 0.44 -12.16 -4.88
CA PRO A 196 1.43 -12.02 -5.94
C PRO A 196 1.02 -12.69 -7.28
N ALA A 197 0.15 -13.70 -7.22
CA ALA A 197 -0.17 -14.55 -8.38
C ALA A 197 -0.72 -13.79 -9.61
N PRO A 198 -1.57 -12.75 -9.47
CA PRO A 198 -1.95 -11.92 -10.61
C PRO A 198 -0.77 -11.26 -11.32
N LEU A 199 0.23 -10.75 -10.60
CA LEU A 199 1.42 -10.18 -11.23
C LEU A 199 2.26 -11.26 -11.93
N GLU A 200 2.39 -12.45 -11.35
CA GLU A 200 3.07 -13.58 -12.01
C GLU A 200 2.36 -14.00 -13.31
N ALA A 201 1.03 -13.97 -13.33
CA ALA A 201 0.24 -14.30 -14.50
C ALA A 201 0.40 -13.25 -15.61
N ILE A 202 0.37 -11.95 -15.25
CA ILE A 202 0.58 -10.83 -16.17
C ILE A 202 2.02 -10.83 -16.71
N ALA A 203 3.00 -11.11 -15.85
CA ALA A 203 4.40 -11.28 -16.21
C ALA A 203 4.60 -12.41 -17.21
N ASN A 204 3.75 -13.44 -17.19
CA ASN A 204 3.74 -14.55 -18.15
C ASN A 204 2.76 -14.33 -19.32
N GLY A 205 2.21 -13.12 -19.51
CA GLY A 205 1.37 -12.76 -20.66
C GLY A 205 -0.08 -13.25 -20.59
N CYS A 206 -0.61 -13.45 -19.39
CA CYS A 206 -2.05 -13.64 -19.19
C CYS A 206 -2.75 -12.29 -19.08
N ILE A 207 -4.01 -12.25 -19.51
CA ILE A 207 -4.95 -11.20 -19.07
C ILE A 207 -5.47 -11.62 -17.70
N PHE A 208 -5.45 -10.72 -16.71
CA PHE A 208 -6.03 -10.93 -15.40
C PHE A 208 -7.46 -10.36 -15.36
N LEU A 209 -8.44 -11.24 -15.19
CA LEU A 209 -9.84 -10.87 -15.00
C LEU A 209 -10.20 -10.97 -13.53
N GLN A 210 -10.67 -9.87 -12.95
CA GLN A 210 -10.98 -9.79 -11.52
C GLN A 210 -12.35 -9.15 -11.25
N PRO A 211 -12.98 -9.48 -10.11
CA PRO A 211 -14.23 -8.86 -9.72
C PRO A 211 -14.00 -7.44 -9.21
N LYS A 212 -14.94 -6.56 -9.56
CA LYS A 212 -15.17 -5.26 -8.94
C LYS A 212 -16.00 -5.46 -7.67
N PHE A 213 -15.64 -4.76 -6.59
CA PHE A 213 -16.40 -4.73 -5.35
C PHE A 213 -17.20 -3.44 -5.26
N ASN A 214 -18.52 -3.58 -5.18
CA ASN A 214 -19.43 -2.47 -4.95
C ASN A 214 -20.51 -2.88 -3.93
N PRO A 215 -20.47 -2.37 -2.69
CA PRO A 215 -19.49 -1.39 -2.18
C PRO A 215 -18.06 -1.98 -2.04
N PRO A 216 -17.02 -1.14 -2.03
CA PRO A 216 -15.66 -1.57 -1.71
C PRO A 216 -15.56 -2.29 -0.35
N HIS A 217 -14.70 -3.29 -0.25
CA HIS A 217 -14.49 -4.04 0.99
C HIS A 217 -13.54 -3.31 1.93
N SER A 218 -13.78 -3.40 3.24
CA SER A 218 -12.99 -2.74 4.28
C SER A 218 -13.17 -3.45 5.62
N SER A 219 -12.44 -2.99 6.65
CA SER A 219 -12.56 -3.48 8.02
C SER A 219 -13.97 -3.31 8.63
N LEU A 220 -14.79 -2.40 8.06
CA LEU A 220 -16.15 -2.11 8.52
C LEU A 220 -17.22 -3.06 7.98
N ASN A 221 -17.03 -3.62 6.78
CA ASN A 221 -18.08 -4.37 6.06
C ASN A 221 -17.67 -5.77 5.61
N HIS A 222 -16.41 -6.19 5.80
CA HIS A 222 -15.94 -7.49 5.33
C HIS A 222 -15.10 -8.22 6.40
N GLU A 223 -15.44 -9.48 6.66
CA GLU A 223 -14.87 -10.28 7.76
C GLU A 223 -13.35 -10.40 7.68
N PHE A 224 -12.79 -10.68 6.50
CA PHE A 224 -11.34 -10.77 6.30
C PHE A 224 -10.56 -9.52 6.76
N PHE A 225 -11.13 -8.32 6.58
CA PHE A 225 -10.47 -7.07 6.96
C PHE A 225 -10.77 -6.66 8.40
N ARG A 226 -11.69 -7.35 9.09
CA ARG A 226 -12.06 -7.02 10.47
C ARG A 226 -10.83 -7.10 11.39
N GLY A 227 -10.62 -6.04 12.16
CA GLY A 227 -9.51 -5.94 13.11
C GLY A 227 -8.14 -5.66 12.47
N LYS A 228 -8.05 -5.49 11.14
CA LYS A 228 -6.83 -4.96 10.50
C LYS A 228 -6.65 -3.47 10.85
N PRO A 229 -5.41 -2.99 11.03
CA PRO A 229 -5.11 -1.64 11.51
C PRO A 229 -5.21 -0.56 10.41
N THR A 230 -6.28 -0.59 9.61
CA THR A 230 -6.49 0.34 8.49
C THR A 230 -7.99 0.49 8.17
N SER A 231 -8.37 1.70 7.77
CA SER A 231 -9.67 2.05 7.21
C SER A 231 -9.72 1.96 5.68
N ARG A 232 -8.63 1.56 5.03
CA ARG A 232 -8.51 1.46 3.57
C ARG A 232 -9.63 0.59 2.97
N LYS A 233 -10.17 1.09 1.86
CA LYS A 233 -11.22 0.44 1.07
C LYS A 233 -10.62 -0.20 -0.17
N VAL A 234 -11.01 -1.42 -0.45
CA VAL A 234 -10.52 -2.25 -1.55
C VAL A 234 -11.63 -2.36 -2.61
N SER A 235 -11.42 -1.75 -3.78
CA SER A 235 -12.40 -1.64 -4.87
C SER A 235 -12.49 -2.88 -5.77
N SER A 236 -11.49 -3.74 -5.75
CA SER A 236 -11.39 -4.96 -6.56
C SER A 236 -10.47 -5.97 -5.88
N GLN A 237 -10.39 -7.21 -6.39
CA GLN A 237 -9.56 -8.24 -5.78
C GLN A 237 -8.08 -7.81 -5.64
N HIS A 238 -7.58 -7.03 -6.58
CA HIS A 238 -6.21 -6.54 -6.64
C HIS A 238 -6.18 -5.08 -7.13
N PRO A 239 -6.41 -4.09 -6.26
CA PRO A 239 -6.48 -2.67 -6.64
C PRO A 239 -5.23 -2.16 -7.33
N TYR A 240 -4.04 -2.61 -6.91
CA TYR A 240 -2.80 -2.23 -7.60
C TYR A 240 -2.81 -2.62 -9.10
N ALA A 241 -3.34 -3.80 -9.42
CA ALA A 241 -3.38 -4.28 -10.80
C ALA A 241 -4.46 -3.53 -11.59
N GLU A 242 -5.57 -3.16 -10.94
CA GLU A 242 -6.60 -2.30 -11.53
C GLU A 242 -6.05 -0.92 -11.90
N GLU A 243 -5.32 -0.29 -10.98
CA GLU A 243 -4.93 1.12 -11.08
C GLU A 243 -3.63 1.34 -11.87
N TYR A 244 -2.58 0.55 -11.61
CA TYR A 244 -1.23 0.78 -12.14
C TYR A 244 -0.91 -0.04 -13.39
N ILE A 245 -1.69 -1.09 -13.67
CA ILE A 245 -1.53 -1.90 -14.89
C ILE A 245 -2.72 -1.67 -15.82
N GLY A 246 -3.94 -1.92 -15.34
CA GLY A 246 -5.17 -1.66 -16.08
C GLY A 246 -5.29 -2.43 -17.40
N ARG A 247 -6.23 -1.99 -18.26
CA ARG A 247 -6.46 -2.62 -19.56
C ARG A 247 -5.25 -2.40 -20.51
N PRO A 248 -4.91 -3.37 -21.38
CA PRO A 248 -5.64 -4.61 -21.64
C PRO A 248 -5.26 -5.78 -20.72
N HIS A 249 -4.20 -5.66 -19.92
CA HIS A 249 -3.67 -6.74 -19.09
C HIS A 249 -4.55 -7.07 -17.90
N VAL A 250 -5.29 -6.09 -17.37
CA VAL A 250 -6.18 -6.24 -16.21
C VAL A 250 -7.56 -5.73 -16.58
N ILE A 251 -8.57 -6.58 -16.36
CA ILE A 251 -9.96 -6.25 -16.60
C ILE A 251 -10.74 -6.45 -15.30
N THR A 252 -11.34 -5.37 -14.80
CA THR A 252 -12.13 -5.36 -13.58
C THR A 252 -13.61 -5.17 -13.91
N ILE A 253 -14.46 -6.15 -13.59
CA ILE A 253 -15.91 -6.12 -13.88
C ILE A 253 -16.74 -6.66 -12.73
N ASP A 254 -18.04 -6.36 -12.70
CA ASP A 254 -18.96 -7.01 -11.77
C ASP A 254 -19.30 -8.43 -12.27
N PHE A 255 -18.88 -9.44 -11.51
CA PHE A 255 -19.12 -10.84 -11.85
C PHE A 255 -20.58 -11.27 -11.68
N ASN A 256 -21.40 -10.49 -10.95
CA ASN A 256 -22.82 -10.77 -10.81
C ASN A 256 -23.61 -10.44 -12.08
N ASN A 257 -23.06 -9.58 -12.94
CA ASN A 257 -23.67 -9.24 -14.22
C ASN A 257 -23.20 -10.22 -15.30
N SER A 258 -24.01 -11.25 -15.55
CA SER A 258 -23.68 -12.33 -16.51
C SER A 258 -23.55 -11.83 -17.96
N GLU A 259 -24.28 -10.79 -18.36
CA GLU A 259 -24.18 -10.20 -19.70
C GLU A 259 -22.84 -9.48 -19.88
N VAL A 260 -22.45 -8.67 -18.88
CA VAL A 260 -21.15 -8.00 -18.87
C VAL A 260 -20.02 -9.03 -18.84
N PHE A 261 -20.17 -10.11 -18.07
CA PHE A 261 -19.18 -11.19 -18.02
C PHE A 261 -19.03 -11.87 -19.39
N ASP A 262 -20.13 -12.32 -20.02
CA ASP A 262 -20.09 -12.95 -21.36
C ASP A 262 -19.48 -12.02 -22.42
N ALA A 263 -19.90 -10.76 -22.45
CA ALA A 263 -19.37 -9.75 -23.36
C ALA A 263 -17.86 -9.53 -23.15
N THR A 264 -17.41 -9.50 -21.90
CA THR A 264 -16.00 -9.35 -21.54
C THR A 264 -15.17 -10.55 -21.99
N ILE A 265 -15.67 -11.79 -21.83
CA ILE A 265 -14.97 -12.97 -22.34
C ILE A 265 -14.85 -12.91 -23.87
N ARG A 266 -15.90 -12.51 -24.59
CA ARG A 266 -15.84 -12.31 -26.06
C ARG A 266 -14.84 -11.23 -26.47
N GLU A 267 -14.69 -10.18 -25.67
CA GLU A 267 -13.67 -9.14 -25.85
C GLU A 267 -12.27 -9.74 -25.66
N ILE A 268 -12.04 -10.43 -24.54
CA ILE A 268 -10.76 -11.09 -24.21
C ILE A 268 -10.32 -12.06 -25.31
N MET A 269 -11.24 -12.80 -25.92
CA MET A 269 -10.92 -13.71 -27.04
C MET A 269 -10.28 -13.00 -28.24
N LYS A 270 -10.52 -11.69 -28.41
CA LYS A 270 -9.99 -10.88 -29.52
C LYS A 270 -8.71 -10.11 -29.14
N ILE A 271 -8.38 -10.02 -27.85
CA ILE A 271 -7.24 -9.27 -27.35
C ILE A 271 -6.00 -10.18 -27.31
N ASN A 272 -4.85 -9.64 -27.70
CA ASN A 272 -3.54 -10.23 -27.46
C ASN A 272 -2.72 -9.28 -26.60
N VAL A 273 -2.09 -9.80 -25.55
CA VAL A 273 -1.22 -9.03 -24.66
C VAL A 273 0.19 -9.58 -24.72
N ALA A 274 1.18 -8.69 -24.58
CA ALA A 274 2.56 -9.08 -24.37
C ALA A 274 2.83 -9.30 -22.86
N PRO A 275 3.70 -10.25 -22.48
CA PRO A 275 4.12 -10.42 -21.09
C PRO A 275 4.69 -9.12 -20.52
N SER A 276 4.16 -8.65 -19.39
CA SER A 276 4.48 -7.34 -18.82
C SER A 276 4.71 -7.44 -17.31
N LEU A 277 5.71 -6.74 -16.79
CA LEU A 277 6.00 -6.67 -15.37
C LEU A 277 6.40 -5.23 -15.04
N PRO A 278 5.74 -4.55 -14.08
CA PRO A 278 6.18 -3.22 -13.63
C PRO A 278 7.58 -3.28 -13.03
N TYR A 279 8.38 -2.24 -13.29
CA TYR A 279 9.80 -2.21 -12.89
C TYR A 279 9.99 -2.40 -11.39
N GLU A 280 9.15 -1.81 -10.54
CA GLU A 280 9.21 -1.99 -9.10
C GLU A 280 9.06 -3.45 -8.59
N TYR A 281 8.62 -4.38 -9.44
CA TYR A 281 8.54 -5.82 -9.16
C TYR A 281 9.63 -6.67 -9.86
N THR A 282 10.61 -6.03 -10.50
CA THR A 282 11.83 -6.70 -11.01
C THR A 282 12.86 -6.85 -9.90
N CYS A 283 13.87 -7.72 -10.11
CA CYS A 283 15.03 -7.83 -9.25
C CYS A 283 15.72 -6.47 -9.08
N GLU A 284 15.95 -5.76 -10.20
CA GLU A 284 16.62 -4.46 -10.19
C GLU A 284 15.79 -3.40 -9.44
N GLY A 285 14.49 -3.30 -9.72
CA GLY A 285 13.62 -2.33 -9.07
C GLY A 285 13.47 -2.57 -7.57
N MET A 286 13.39 -3.84 -7.13
CA MET A 286 13.40 -4.16 -5.70
C MET A 286 14.75 -3.84 -5.05
N LEU A 287 15.87 -4.18 -5.69
CA LEU A 287 17.20 -3.86 -5.18
C LEU A 287 17.41 -2.36 -5.04
N GLU A 288 17.01 -1.58 -6.06
CA GLU A 288 17.07 -0.13 -6.04
C GLU A 288 16.28 0.45 -4.87
N ARG A 289 15.04 0.02 -4.69
CA ARG A 289 14.15 0.47 -3.62
C ARG A 289 14.67 0.12 -2.23
N VAL A 290 15.05 -1.15 -2.00
CA VAL A 290 15.58 -1.60 -0.71
C VAL A 290 16.91 -0.92 -0.39
N HIS A 291 17.78 -0.75 -1.39
CA HIS A 291 19.01 0.01 -1.22
C HIS A 291 18.74 1.46 -0.79
N ALA A 292 17.78 2.13 -1.43
CA ALA A 292 17.39 3.49 -1.07
C ALA A 292 16.90 3.58 0.39
N TYR A 293 16.08 2.64 0.87
CA TYR A 293 15.66 2.60 2.27
C TYR A 293 16.84 2.39 3.22
N ILE A 294 17.72 1.43 2.94
CA ILE A 294 18.87 1.14 3.82
C ILE A 294 19.80 2.34 3.95
N GLN A 295 20.04 3.05 2.85
CA GLN A 295 20.98 4.19 2.83
C GLN A 295 20.40 5.47 3.45
N ASN A 296 19.10 5.70 3.31
CA ASN A 296 18.54 7.03 3.57
C ASN A 296 17.41 7.06 4.61
N GLN A 297 16.71 5.95 4.85
CA GLN A 297 15.59 5.93 5.78
C GLN A 297 16.09 5.72 7.21
N ASP A 298 16.34 6.82 7.92
CA ASP A 298 16.79 6.83 9.30
C ASP A 298 15.69 7.31 10.26
N PHE A 299 15.41 6.50 11.28
CA PHE A 299 14.47 6.83 12.37
C PHE A 299 15.16 6.90 13.74
N CYS A 300 16.48 6.68 13.79
CA CYS A 300 17.27 6.63 15.01
C CYS A 300 17.94 7.96 15.33
N SER A 301 18.25 8.76 14.31
CA SER A 301 18.72 10.12 14.52
C SER A 301 17.62 11.01 15.11
N PRO A 302 17.97 11.91 16.05
CA PRO A 302 17.00 12.86 16.59
C PRO A 302 16.53 13.80 15.48
N GLU A 303 15.21 13.98 15.37
CA GLU A 303 14.64 14.94 14.43
C GLU A 303 14.95 16.38 14.89
N ILE A 304 15.43 17.20 13.95
CA ILE A 304 15.64 18.63 14.19
C ILE A 304 14.25 19.31 14.22
N PRO A 305 13.90 20.03 15.30
CA PRO A 305 12.63 20.73 15.39
C PRO A 305 12.42 21.70 14.23
N PHE A 306 11.20 21.72 13.72
CA PHE A 306 10.77 22.67 12.70
C PHE A 306 9.46 23.31 13.14
N PRO A 307 9.34 24.65 13.11
CA PRO A 307 10.38 25.64 12.80
C PRO A 307 11.54 25.66 13.83
N PRO A 308 12.75 26.16 13.48
CA PRO A 308 13.82 26.31 14.47
C PRO A 308 13.42 27.25 15.59
N VAL A 309 13.74 26.85 16.82
CA VAL A 309 13.54 27.65 18.02
C VAL A 309 14.24 29.00 17.85
N ASN A 310 13.50 30.11 18.03
CA ASN A 310 13.93 31.52 17.91
C ASN A 310 13.94 32.17 16.50
N THR A 311 13.30 31.59 15.49
CA THR A 311 13.18 32.25 14.18
C THR A 311 11.86 33.04 14.08
N SER A 312 11.94 34.35 13.84
CA SER A 312 10.77 35.16 13.46
C SER A 312 10.61 35.12 11.93
N TRP A 313 9.63 34.35 11.47
CA TRP A 313 9.37 34.12 10.04
C TRP A 313 8.86 35.36 9.29
N ALA A 314 8.52 36.43 10.01
CA ALA A 314 8.14 37.72 9.43
C ALA A 314 9.23 38.36 8.55
N SER A 315 10.50 37.94 8.66
CA SER A 315 11.62 38.48 7.87
C SER A 315 12.07 37.59 6.69
N LEU A 316 11.51 36.39 6.54
CA LEU A 316 11.82 35.47 5.44
C LEU A 316 10.53 35.26 4.67
N SER A 317 10.46 35.66 3.39
CA SER A 317 9.44 35.12 2.47
C SER A 317 9.47 33.60 2.65
N GLY A 318 8.43 33.02 3.24
CA GLY A 318 8.46 31.70 3.89
C GLY A 318 8.99 30.57 3.00
N PRO A 319 9.17 29.35 3.53
CA PRO A 319 9.84 28.27 2.79
C PRO A 319 9.06 27.80 1.56
N PHE A 320 7.83 28.28 1.34
CA PHE A 320 6.96 27.87 0.26
C PHE A 320 6.95 28.88 -0.88
N LEU A 321 7.10 28.38 -2.11
CA LEU A 321 6.99 29.14 -3.34
C LEU A 321 5.86 28.58 -4.22
N PRO A 322 5.01 29.43 -4.81
CA PRO A 322 3.96 28.97 -5.70
C PRO A 322 4.56 28.31 -6.95
N LEU A 323 4.02 27.16 -7.33
CA LEU A 323 4.38 26.50 -8.58
C LEU A 323 3.65 27.20 -9.74
N PRO A 324 4.35 27.66 -10.80
CA PRO A 324 3.70 28.34 -11.92
C PRO A 324 2.59 27.50 -12.54
N ASN A 325 1.43 28.11 -12.78
CA ASN A 325 0.24 27.49 -13.36
C ASN A 325 -0.33 26.31 -12.56
N SER A 326 -0.09 26.25 -11.25
CA SER A 326 -0.66 25.23 -10.37
C SER A 326 -1.16 25.85 -9.06
N ARG A 327 -2.05 25.14 -8.35
CA ARG A 327 -2.48 25.47 -6.98
C ARG A 327 -1.51 24.95 -5.91
N MET A 328 -0.41 24.34 -6.35
CA MET A 328 0.60 23.74 -5.48
C MET A 328 1.66 24.74 -5.04
N LEU A 329 2.19 24.50 -3.85
CA LEU A 329 3.41 25.15 -3.37
C LEU A 329 4.58 24.17 -3.40
N THR A 330 5.77 24.70 -3.60
CA THR A 330 7.05 23.98 -3.58
C THR A 330 7.95 24.49 -2.48
N TRP A 331 8.92 23.68 -2.08
CA TRP A 331 9.94 24.11 -1.13
C TRP A 331 11.01 24.99 -1.79
N SER A 332 11.31 26.13 -1.18
CA SER A 332 12.33 27.07 -1.65
C SER A 332 13.73 26.48 -1.47
N ALA A 333 14.47 26.32 -2.58
CA ALA A 333 15.82 25.73 -2.56
C ALA A 333 16.84 26.54 -1.73
N ASN A 334 16.57 27.83 -1.48
CA ASN A 334 17.43 28.71 -0.69
C ASN A 334 17.30 28.52 0.83
N THR A 335 16.36 27.70 1.31
CA THR A 335 16.27 27.32 2.73
C THR A 335 17.15 26.08 2.99
N SER A 336 18.46 26.29 2.90
CA SER A 336 19.47 25.26 3.14
C SER A 336 19.69 25.04 4.65
N SER A 337 19.03 24.05 5.28
CA SER A 337 19.50 23.51 6.59
C SER A 337 18.80 22.28 7.17
N PHE A 338 17.76 21.69 6.56
CA PHE A 338 17.09 20.54 7.18
C PHE A 338 17.39 19.22 6.46
N PRO A 339 18.12 18.28 7.08
CA PRO A 339 18.24 16.93 6.55
C PRO A 339 16.86 16.29 6.55
N SER A 340 16.45 15.81 5.38
CA SER A 340 15.18 15.11 5.16
C SER A 340 15.39 14.11 4.02
N TRP A 341 14.86 12.92 4.21
CA TRP A 341 14.69 11.95 3.14
C TRP A 341 13.24 11.48 3.13
N PRO A 342 12.50 11.65 2.02
CA PRO A 342 12.93 12.25 0.74
C PRO A 342 13.37 13.74 0.86
N PRO A 343 14.11 14.28 -0.13
CA PRO A 343 14.58 15.66 -0.06
C PRO A 343 13.42 16.66 -0.12
N LEU A 344 13.47 17.72 0.66
CA LEU A 344 12.41 18.75 0.74
C LEU A 344 12.06 19.38 -0.60
N THR A 345 12.98 19.42 -1.56
CA THR A 345 12.71 19.89 -2.93
C THR A 345 11.65 19.06 -3.68
N ALA A 346 11.38 17.83 -3.23
CA ALA A 346 10.32 16.98 -3.75
C ALA A 346 8.92 17.37 -3.23
N LEU A 347 8.83 18.18 -2.16
CA LEU A 347 7.55 18.60 -1.59
C LEU A 347 6.72 19.37 -2.63
N ARG A 348 5.49 18.90 -2.80
CA ARG A 348 4.39 19.56 -3.49
C ARG A 348 3.25 19.66 -2.48
N LEU A 349 3.10 20.83 -1.88
CA LEU A 349 2.07 21.09 -0.88
C LEU A 349 0.79 21.54 -1.57
N LEU A 350 -0.34 20.92 -1.23
CA LEU A 350 -1.67 21.28 -1.71
C LEU A 350 -2.71 21.22 -0.59
N THR A 351 -3.90 21.75 -0.87
CA THR A 351 -5.09 21.64 -0.01
C THR A 351 -6.04 20.57 -0.55
N SER A 352 -6.51 19.65 0.31
CA SER A 352 -7.57 18.73 -0.08
C SER A 352 -8.93 19.42 -0.13
N LEU A 353 -9.87 18.82 -0.86
CA LEU A 353 -11.29 19.15 -0.72
C LEU A 353 -11.84 18.64 0.62
N GLN A 354 -12.94 19.24 1.09
CA GLN A 354 -13.68 18.71 2.24
C GLN A 354 -14.14 17.28 1.95
N GLY A 355 -13.94 16.36 2.90
CA GLY A 355 -14.25 14.95 2.74
C GLY A 355 -13.23 14.15 1.91
N GLN A 356 -12.15 14.79 1.41
CA GLN A 356 -11.08 14.16 0.66
C GLN A 356 -9.84 13.96 1.55
N SER A 357 -9.24 12.77 1.48
CA SER A 357 -7.98 12.44 2.16
C SER A 357 -6.76 13.01 1.42
N CYS A 358 -5.60 13.03 2.07
CA CYS A 358 -4.37 13.42 1.38
C CYS A 358 -3.89 12.36 0.39
N VAL A 359 -4.25 11.08 0.59
CA VAL A 359 -4.04 10.02 -0.42
C VAL A 359 -4.72 10.41 -1.73
N GLU A 360 -6.03 10.68 -1.68
CA GLU A 360 -6.83 11.00 -2.87
C GLU A 360 -6.43 12.34 -3.49
N ALA A 361 -6.12 13.35 -2.67
CA ALA A 361 -5.75 14.67 -3.15
C ALA A 361 -4.42 14.64 -3.92
N CYS A 362 -3.38 13.97 -3.38
CA CYS A 362 -2.11 13.80 -4.09
C CYS A 362 -2.29 12.96 -5.36
N GLN A 363 -3.03 11.85 -5.28
CA GLN A 363 -3.27 10.96 -6.41
C GLN A 363 -4.00 11.66 -7.57
N SER A 364 -4.95 12.55 -7.26
CA SER A 364 -5.67 13.33 -8.29
C SER A 364 -4.79 14.26 -9.11
N GLU A 365 -3.62 14.62 -8.57
CA GLU A 365 -2.60 15.44 -9.22
C GLU A 365 -1.44 14.59 -9.80
N GLY A 366 -1.59 13.26 -9.84
CA GLY A 366 -0.55 12.35 -10.33
C GLY A 366 0.68 12.27 -9.41
N LEU A 367 0.48 12.48 -8.11
CA LEU A 367 1.51 12.44 -7.07
C LEU A 367 1.16 11.38 -6.00
N ILE A 368 2.09 11.17 -5.06
CA ILE A 368 1.88 10.35 -3.87
C ILE A 368 2.02 11.21 -2.60
N CYS A 369 1.20 10.95 -1.57
CA CYS A 369 1.35 11.60 -0.28
C CYS A 369 2.67 11.15 0.39
N GLU A 370 3.41 12.09 0.98
CA GLU A 370 4.69 11.83 1.65
C GLU A 370 4.59 12.20 3.14
N PRO A 371 4.39 11.23 4.04
CA PRO A 371 4.15 11.52 5.44
C PRO A 371 5.33 12.20 6.13
N ALA A 372 6.58 11.97 5.71
CA ALA A 372 7.77 12.58 6.28
C ALA A 372 7.79 14.12 6.15
N PHE A 373 7.00 14.67 5.23
CA PHE A 373 6.91 16.10 5.01
C PHE A 373 5.90 16.83 5.89
N HIS A 374 5.01 16.12 6.61
CA HIS A 374 3.99 16.78 7.43
C HIS A 374 4.57 17.73 8.48
N ARG A 375 5.70 17.36 9.09
CA ARG A 375 6.37 18.19 10.10
C ARG A 375 6.79 19.57 9.57
N PHE A 376 7.00 19.70 8.25
CA PHE A 376 7.42 20.95 7.62
C PHE A 376 6.26 21.84 7.19
N ILE A 377 5.04 21.30 7.17
CA ILE A 377 3.83 22.03 6.79
C ILE A 377 2.91 22.28 8.00
N ASN A 378 3.27 21.77 9.18
CA ASN A 378 2.51 21.90 10.42
C ASN A 378 2.72 23.26 11.11
N ILE A 379 2.48 24.35 10.38
CA ILE A 379 2.69 25.73 10.80
C ILE A 379 1.61 26.64 10.22
N LYS A 380 1.34 27.78 10.88
CA LYS A 380 0.30 28.73 10.46
C LYS A 380 0.57 29.29 9.06
N GLU A 381 1.83 29.55 8.73
CA GLU A 381 2.25 30.19 7.48
C GLU A 381 1.97 29.32 6.25
N ALA A 382 1.95 28.00 6.41
CA ALA A 382 1.60 27.06 5.35
C ALA A 382 0.15 27.29 4.88
N PHE A 383 -0.77 27.54 5.83
CA PHE A 383 -2.17 27.87 5.51
C PHE A 383 -2.27 29.20 4.77
N SER A 384 -1.63 30.24 5.29
CA SER A 384 -1.69 31.58 4.69
C SER A 384 -1.14 31.61 3.26
N THR A 385 -0.10 30.80 2.97
CA THR A 385 0.47 30.72 1.61
C THR A 385 -0.45 29.96 0.64
N LEU A 386 -1.38 29.15 1.16
CA LEU A 386 -2.42 28.45 0.40
C LEU A 386 -3.73 29.26 0.36
N ASP A 387 -3.67 30.56 0.64
CA ASP A 387 -4.81 31.47 0.71
C ASP A 387 -5.87 31.06 1.76
N LEU A 388 -5.49 30.30 2.78
CA LEU A 388 -6.33 29.96 3.92
C LEU A 388 -6.04 30.91 5.09
N GLN A 389 -7.00 31.80 5.37
CA GLN A 389 -6.90 32.79 6.44
C GLN A 389 -7.36 32.18 7.76
N CYS A 390 -6.44 32.08 8.72
CA CYS A 390 -6.71 31.54 10.05
C CYS A 390 -7.12 32.66 11.02
N GLU A 391 -8.38 32.67 11.46
CA GLU A 391 -8.85 33.49 12.58
C GLU A 391 -8.37 32.91 13.92
N GLY A 392 -8.42 31.58 14.05
CA GLY A 392 -7.93 30.82 15.19
C GLY A 392 -6.84 29.82 14.80
N VAL A 393 -5.96 29.49 15.75
CA VAL A 393 -5.02 28.37 15.63
C VAL A 393 -5.14 27.50 16.86
N GLU A 394 -5.42 26.22 16.65
CA GLU A 394 -5.43 25.20 17.70
C GLU A 394 -4.33 24.17 17.47
N SER A 395 -3.90 23.48 18.54
CA SER A 395 -2.94 22.39 18.47
C SER A 395 -3.43 21.24 19.33
N GLU A 396 -3.80 20.13 18.68
CA GLU A 396 -4.31 18.94 19.37
C GLU A 396 -3.80 17.66 18.71
N MET A 397 -4.00 16.53 19.40
CA MET A 397 -3.74 15.20 18.88
C MET A 397 -4.89 14.75 17.98
N ASN A 398 -4.74 14.88 16.66
CA ASN A 398 -5.72 14.40 15.69
C ASN A 398 -5.07 13.95 14.39
N HIS A 399 -5.30 12.70 13.98
CA HIS A 399 -4.70 12.17 12.75
C HIS A 399 -5.07 12.90 11.44
N LEU A 400 -6.09 13.76 11.48
CA LEU A 400 -6.50 14.56 10.32
C LEU A 400 -5.70 15.87 10.19
N PHE A 401 -4.91 16.25 11.18
CA PHE A 401 -4.16 17.51 11.19
C PHE A 401 -2.80 17.36 10.46
N PRO A 402 -2.29 18.43 9.81
CA PRO A 402 -2.81 19.81 9.80
C PRO A 402 -4.01 20.01 8.88
N ALA A 403 -5.00 20.78 9.35
CA ALA A 403 -6.27 20.98 8.64
C ALA A 403 -6.89 22.36 8.88
N PHE A 404 -7.70 22.80 7.94
CA PHE A 404 -8.46 24.03 7.99
C PHE A 404 -9.96 23.74 8.04
N SER A 405 -10.66 24.41 8.96
CA SER A 405 -12.11 24.40 9.08
C SER A 405 -12.68 25.72 8.58
N ALA A 406 -13.42 25.67 7.46
CA ALA A 406 -14.02 26.86 6.87
C ALA A 406 -15.16 27.46 7.72
N GLU A 407 -15.81 26.65 8.56
CA GLU A 407 -16.93 27.08 9.41
C GLU A 407 -16.52 28.15 10.43
N HIS A 408 -15.30 28.02 10.97
CA HIS A 408 -14.76 28.92 12.01
C HIS A 408 -13.46 29.61 11.58
N ALA A 409 -13.07 29.49 10.31
CA ALA A 409 -11.77 29.91 9.79
C ALA A 409 -10.60 29.48 10.71
N GLU A 410 -10.66 28.24 11.21
CA GLU A 410 -9.74 27.70 12.21
C GLU A 410 -8.68 26.82 11.55
N CYS A 411 -7.41 27.04 11.92
CA CYS A 411 -6.28 26.25 11.46
C CYS A 411 -5.79 25.36 12.59
N SER A 412 -5.91 24.05 12.40
CA SER A 412 -5.55 23.05 13.39
C SER A 412 -4.19 22.45 13.07
N LEU A 413 -3.29 22.48 14.06
CA LEU A 413 -1.94 21.92 13.99
C LEU A 413 -1.86 20.60 14.75
N GLN A 414 -1.07 19.67 14.24
CA GLN A 414 -0.78 18.41 14.91
C GLN A 414 0.11 18.64 16.13
N HIS A 415 -0.29 18.09 17.28
CA HIS A 415 0.53 18.09 18.50
C HIS A 415 1.51 16.90 18.56
N ASP A 416 1.07 15.70 18.16
CA ASP A 416 1.89 14.49 18.21
C ASP A 416 2.32 14.05 16.79
N PRO A 417 3.63 14.07 16.45
CA PRO A 417 4.11 13.69 15.14
C PRO A 417 3.77 12.25 14.71
N LEU A 418 3.53 11.32 15.64
CA LEU A 418 3.12 9.95 15.31
C LEU A 418 1.71 9.86 14.72
N LEU A 419 0.92 10.94 14.80
CA LEU A 419 -0.42 11.03 14.23
C LEU A 419 -0.46 11.70 12.86
N PHE A 420 0.64 12.21 12.32
CA PHE A 420 0.64 12.65 10.92
C PHE A 420 0.20 11.51 10.00
N SER A 421 -0.80 11.76 9.16
CA SER A 421 -1.42 10.72 8.34
C SER A 421 -1.83 11.23 6.96
N CYS A 422 -1.45 10.49 5.92
CA CYS A 422 -2.01 10.62 4.59
C CYS A 422 -3.47 10.15 4.54
N ALA A 423 -3.79 9.06 5.24
CA ALA A 423 -5.12 8.51 5.34
C ALA A 423 -6.08 9.39 6.16
N GLY A 424 -7.37 9.11 6.04
CA GLY A 424 -8.43 9.81 6.77
C GLY A 424 -8.94 11.06 6.05
N SER A 425 -10.25 11.26 6.12
CA SER A 425 -10.93 12.43 5.60
C SER A 425 -12.07 12.86 6.53
N SER A 426 -12.47 14.12 6.44
CA SER A 426 -13.59 14.67 7.22
C SER A 426 -14.35 15.67 6.37
N PRO A 427 -15.69 15.68 6.40
CA PRO A 427 -16.49 16.69 5.70
C PRO A 427 -16.28 18.10 6.27
N ARG A 428 -15.70 18.23 7.46
CA ARG A 428 -15.43 19.52 8.10
C ARG A 428 -14.13 20.17 7.67
N TYR A 429 -13.17 19.36 7.20
CA TYR A 429 -11.78 19.78 7.08
C TYR A 429 -11.29 19.76 5.64
N GLN A 430 -10.60 20.83 5.25
CA GLN A 430 -9.64 20.82 4.15
C GLN A 430 -8.26 20.53 4.74
N ARG A 431 -7.58 19.49 4.28
CA ARG A 431 -6.30 19.05 4.86
C ARG A 431 -5.14 19.69 4.09
N LEU A 432 -4.07 20.04 4.80
CA LEU A 432 -2.81 20.37 4.14
C LEU A 432 -2.09 19.06 3.81
N CYS A 433 -1.91 18.80 2.53
CA CYS A 433 -1.42 17.53 2.03
C CYS A 433 -0.02 17.69 1.45
N PRO A 434 0.99 17.06 2.08
CA PRO A 434 2.32 17.03 1.52
C PRO A 434 2.40 15.89 0.50
N CYS A 435 2.55 16.25 -0.77
CA CYS A 435 2.73 15.29 -1.85
C CYS A 435 4.18 15.32 -2.35
N ARG A 436 4.54 14.31 -3.13
CA ARG A 436 5.78 14.26 -3.90
C ARG A 436 5.58 13.55 -5.22
N ASP A 437 6.51 13.77 -6.13
CA ASP A 437 6.65 12.98 -7.34
C ASP A 437 7.16 11.56 -7.04
N TYR A 438 7.06 10.71 -8.05
CA TYR A 438 7.56 9.34 -8.02
C TYR A 438 8.04 8.95 -9.41
N ARG A 439 9.00 8.00 -9.46
CA ARG A 439 9.43 7.40 -10.72
C ARG A 439 8.36 6.43 -11.18
N LYS A 440 7.97 6.52 -12.45
CA LYS A 440 7.09 5.52 -13.08
C LYS A 440 7.83 4.19 -13.19
N GLY A 441 7.12 3.09 -12.91
CA GLY A 441 7.69 1.75 -12.85
C GLY A 441 7.80 1.36 -11.40
#